data_AF-A0A502C5X9-F1
#
_entry.id   AF-A0A502C5X9-F1
#
_cell.length_a   1.000
_cell.length_b   1.000
_cell.length_c   1.000
_cell.angle_alpha   90.00
_cell.angle_beta   90.00
_cell.angle_gamma   90.00
#
_symmetry.space_group_name_H-M   'P 1'
#
loop_
_entity.id
_entity.type
_entity.pdbx_description
1 polymer ?
#
loop_
_entity_poly.entity_id
_entity_poly.type
_entity_poly.pdbx_seq_one_letter_code
_entity_poly.pdbx_strand_id
1 'polypeptide(L)'
;MAKEKPFATEGALCDAFADWARAQGFTVYPETAGWDMLLVAADGHQLGIEAKLSLNLKVLAQALKGCTYSAERGPDYRAVLVPASCDGVDDICAHFGIEVFTAHHRAYGSKVWEFDRRHAYHHELHDWNPKQRCELPDYIPDVPCGVPAPRTLSPWKVGALRVLALVELQGFVTREDVRNCRNDPRRWCAGDGWLKPLERGRWTSGTAPRFDEQHPDIYAQILAETREKLGKQAAA
;
A
#
# COMPACT_ATOMS: atom_id res chain seq x y z
N MET A 1 23.18 26.33 -17.17
CA MET A 1 22.91 26.12 -15.74
C MET A 1 22.12 24.83 -15.61
N ALA A 2 22.51 23.90 -14.73
CA ALA A 2 21.70 22.70 -14.51
C ALA A 2 20.34 23.13 -13.94
N LYS A 3 19.25 22.71 -14.57
CA LYS A 3 17.90 22.96 -14.07
C LYS A 3 17.81 22.33 -12.68
N GLU A 4 17.42 23.10 -11.67
CA GLU A 4 17.27 22.59 -10.30
C GLU A 4 16.29 21.41 -10.32
N LYS A 5 16.65 20.32 -9.64
CA LYS A 5 15.78 19.14 -9.59
C LYS A 5 14.57 19.49 -8.73
N PRO A 6 13.34 19.42 -9.26
CA PRO A 6 12.13 19.81 -8.52
C PRO A 6 11.87 18.97 -7.26
N PHE A 7 12.45 17.77 -7.18
CA PHE A 7 12.39 16.91 -5.99
C PHE A 7 13.78 16.38 -5.63
N ALA A 8 14.07 16.37 -4.33
CA ALA A 8 15.34 15.86 -3.80
C ALA A 8 15.37 14.33 -3.71
N THR A 9 14.22 13.68 -3.48
CA THR A 9 14.08 12.23 -3.28
C THR A 9 12.85 11.68 -3.99
N GLU A 10 12.85 10.37 -4.26
CA GLU A 10 11.67 9.66 -4.81
C GLU A 10 10.49 9.73 -3.83
N GLY A 11 10.73 9.56 -2.52
CA GLY A 11 9.69 9.72 -1.50
C GLY A 11 9.00 11.09 -1.53
N ALA A 12 9.75 12.19 -1.68
CA ALA A 12 9.15 13.52 -1.77
C ALA A 12 8.27 13.71 -3.02
N LEU A 13 8.64 13.07 -4.13
CA LEU A 13 7.83 13.04 -5.35
C LEU A 13 6.55 12.22 -5.13
N CYS A 14 6.66 11.05 -4.52
CA CYS A 14 5.52 10.18 -4.25
C CYS A 14 4.55 10.78 -3.23
N ASP A 15 5.04 11.45 -2.17
CA ASP A 15 4.21 12.12 -1.18
C ASP A 15 3.37 13.23 -1.83
N ALA A 16 4.02 14.08 -2.64
CA ALA A 16 3.32 15.14 -3.37
C ALA A 16 2.26 14.57 -4.33
N PHE A 17 2.57 13.47 -5.01
CA PHE A 17 1.62 12.80 -5.91
C PHE A 17 0.47 12.14 -5.15
N ALA A 18 0.73 11.52 -4.00
CA ALA A 18 -0.29 10.91 -3.16
C ALA A 18 -1.29 11.97 -2.66
N ASP A 19 -0.81 13.14 -2.23
CA ASP A 19 -1.68 14.25 -1.82
C ASP A 19 -2.54 14.76 -2.97
N TRP A 20 -1.94 14.94 -4.14
CA TRP A 20 -2.69 15.30 -5.35
C TRP A 20 -3.74 14.23 -5.71
N ALA A 21 -3.38 12.95 -5.71
CA ALA A 21 -4.27 11.85 -6.06
C ALA A 21 -5.46 11.74 -5.09
N ARG A 22 -5.22 11.93 -3.78
CA ARG A 22 -6.30 12.00 -2.78
C ARG A 22 -7.24 13.18 -3.06
N ALA A 23 -6.71 14.33 -3.45
CA ALA A 23 -7.52 15.49 -3.84
C ALA A 23 -8.33 15.23 -5.13
N GLN A 24 -7.86 14.34 -6.01
CA GLN A 24 -8.62 13.86 -7.17
C GLN A 24 -9.66 12.77 -6.82
N GLY A 25 -9.75 12.35 -5.55
CA GLY A 25 -10.72 11.36 -5.08
C GLY A 25 -10.23 9.91 -5.11
N PHE A 26 -8.95 9.65 -5.34
CA PHE A 26 -8.39 8.30 -5.23
C PHE A 26 -8.10 7.93 -3.77
N THR A 27 -8.32 6.65 -3.45
CA THR A 27 -7.70 6.04 -2.27
C THR A 27 -6.28 5.59 -2.63
N VAL A 28 -5.29 6.11 -1.92
CA VAL A 28 -3.87 5.78 -2.15
C VAL A 28 -3.46 4.63 -1.22
N TYR A 29 -2.96 3.53 -1.79
CA TYR A 29 -2.34 2.43 -1.06
C TYR A 29 -0.82 2.44 -1.33
N PRO A 30 -0.01 2.97 -0.40
CA PRO A 30 1.45 2.95 -0.53
C PRO A 30 1.97 1.51 -0.58
N GLU A 31 3.02 1.26 -1.37
CA GLU A 31 3.84 0.04 -1.29
C GLU A 31 3.02 -1.26 -1.37
N THR A 32 2.02 -1.26 -2.25
CA THR A 32 0.98 -2.29 -2.30
C THR A 32 1.08 -3.10 -3.60
N ALA A 33 0.98 -4.42 -3.48
CA ALA A 33 1.06 -5.37 -4.59
C ALA A 33 2.34 -5.24 -5.44
N GLY A 34 3.42 -4.74 -4.85
CA GLY A 34 4.71 -4.56 -5.52
C GLY A 34 4.83 -3.29 -6.35
N TRP A 35 3.89 -2.35 -6.22
CA TRP A 35 3.94 -1.00 -6.78
C TRP A 35 4.32 0.00 -5.69
N ASP A 36 5.03 1.08 -6.05
CA ASP A 36 5.34 2.17 -5.12
C ASP A 36 4.04 2.80 -4.57
N MET A 37 3.01 2.92 -5.43
CA MET A 37 1.64 3.26 -5.05
C MET A 37 0.63 2.49 -5.90
N LEU A 38 -0.45 2.02 -5.26
CA LEU A 38 -1.63 1.51 -5.93
C LEU A 38 -2.80 2.45 -5.63
N LEU A 39 -3.28 3.16 -6.65
CA LEU A 39 -4.44 4.04 -6.53
C LEU A 39 -5.72 3.27 -6.82
N VAL A 40 -6.77 3.54 -6.05
CA VAL A 40 -8.09 2.92 -6.23
C VAL A 40 -9.14 4.02 -6.40
N ALA A 41 -9.82 4.01 -7.54
CA ALA A 41 -10.93 4.90 -7.82
C ALA A 41 -12.21 4.48 -7.06
N ALA A 42 -13.20 5.37 -7.01
CA ALA A 42 -14.47 5.11 -6.32
C ALA A 42 -15.25 3.90 -6.89
N ASP A 43 -15.06 3.60 -8.17
CA ASP A 43 -15.66 2.45 -8.86
C ASP A 43 -14.83 1.15 -8.73
N GLY A 44 -13.70 1.21 -8.02
CA GLY A 44 -12.81 0.09 -7.76
C GLY A 44 -11.77 -0.19 -8.84
N HIS A 45 -11.67 0.63 -9.91
CA HIS A 45 -10.54 0.53 -10.83
C HIS A 45 -9.23 0.88 -10.13
N GLN A 46 -8.16 0.17 -10.53
CA GLN A 46 -6.84 0.29 -9.95
C GLN A 46 -5.84 0.88 -10.94
N LEU A 47 -5.01 1.80 -10.45
CA LEU A 47 -3.89 2.36 -11.18
C LEU A 47 -2.60 2.09 -10.39
N GLY A 48 -1.73 1.24 -10.96
CA GLY A 48 -0.40 0.96 -10.40
C GLY A 48 0.61 2.02 -10.85
N ILE A 49 1.39 2.53 -9.90
CA ILE A 49 2.39 3.59 -10.10
C ILE A 49 3.77 3.10 -9.68
N GLU A 50 4.74 3.25 -10.59
CA GLU A 50 6.17 3.15 -10.29
C GLU A 50 6.80 4.54 -10.40
N ALA A 51 7.57 4.97 -9.40
CA ALA A 51 8.13 6.29 -9.32
C ALA A 51 9.65 6.29 -9.55
N LYS A 52 10.15 7.35 -10.18
CA LYS A 52 11.59 7.58 -10.32
C LYS A 52 11.91 9.05 -10.48
N LEU A 53 13.06 9.49 -9.99
CA LEU A 53 13.53 10.86 -10.28
C LEU A 53 13.91 11.09 -11.75
N SER A 54 13.98 10.04 -12.57
CA SER A 54 14.26 10.15 -14.00
C SER A 54 13.66 8.98 -14.76
N LEU A 55 12.96 9.26 -15.85
CA LEU A 55 12.41 8.22 -16.71
C LEU A 55 13.55 7.40 -17.34
N ASN A 56 13.55 6.09 -17.12
CA ASN A 56 14.57 5.17 -17.63
C ASN A 56 13.97 3.78 -17.85
N LEU A 57 14.73 2.91 -18.54
CA LEU A 57 14.27 1.55 -18.85
C LEU A 57 13.98 0.71 -17.61
N LYS A 58 14.60 1.01 -16.46
CA LYS A 58 14.35 0.26 -15.22
C LYS A 58 12.95 0.53 -14.68
N VAL A 59 12.52 1.79 -14.58
CA VAL A 59 11.16 2.12 -14.11
C VAL A 59 10.10 1.63 -15.11
N LEU A 60 10.39 1.69 -16.41
CA LEU A 60 9.52 1.11 -17.44
C LEU A 60 9.37 -0.42 -17.27
N ALA A 61 10.48 -1.12 -17.08
CA ALA A 61 10.46 -2.57 -16.84
C ALA A 61 9.74 -2.95 -15.53
N GLN A 62 9.85 -2.12 -14.49
CA GLN A 62 9.08 -2.29 -13.25
C GLN A 62 7.58 -2.15 -13.50
N ALA A 63 7.16 -1.10 -14.23
CA ALA A 63 5.75 -0.89 -14.57
C ALA A 63 5.19 -1.99 -15.48
N LEU A 64 6.03 -2.60 -16.33
CA LEU A 64 5.67 -3.77 -17.14
C LEU A 64 5.73 -5.10 -16.36
N LYS A 65 6.14 -5.11 -15.09
CA LYS A 65 6.27 -6.38 -14.37
C LYS A 65 4.92 -7.10 -14.30
N GLY A 66 4.97 -8.41 -14.56
CA GLY A 66 3.77 -9.24 -14.59
C GLY A 66 2.89 -9.06 -15.82
N CYS A 67 3.31 -8.31 -16.85
CA CYS A 67 2.57 -8.13 -18.11
C CYS A 67 2.76 -9.28 -19.14
N THR A 68 3.21 -10.46 -18.69
CA THR A 68 3.41 -11.61 -19.59
C THR A 68 2.05 -12.14 -20.09
N TYR A 69 2.07 -13.01 -21.11
CA TYR A 69 0.86 -13.66 -21.70
C TYR A 69 -0.10 -14.35 -20.69
N SER A 70 0.31 -14.46 -19.42
CA SER A 70 -0.42 -15.04 -18.30
C SER A 70 -0.69 -14.04 -17.17
N ALA A 71 -0.75 -12.74 -17.44
CA ALA A 71 -1.02 -11.69 -16.46
C ALA A 71 -2.44 -11.83 -15.87
N GLU A 72 -2.66 -12.83 -15.03
CA GLU A 72 -3.96 -13.08 -14.42
C GLU A 72 -4.30 -12.02 -13.38
N ARG A 73 -3.27 -11.36 -12.82
CA ARG A 73 -3.45 -10.37 -11.76
C ARG A 73 -2.65 -9.10 -12.02
N GLY A 74 -3.30 -7.95 -11.81
CA GLY A 74 -2.66 -6.63 -11.91
C GLY A 74 -3.66 -5.50 -11.73
N PRO A 75 -3.20 -4.24 -11.79
CA PRO A 75 -4.08 -3.09 -11.88
C PRO A 75 -4.71 -2.97 -13.28
N ASP A 76 -5.84 -2.28 -13.38
CA ASP A 76 -6.52 -1.96 -14.63
C ASP A 76 -5.67 -1.00 -15.49
N TYR A 77 -4.97 -0.06 -14.83
CA TYR A 77 -4.11 0.94 -15.47
C TYR A 77 -2.71 0.92 -14.89
N ARG A 78 -1.72 1.35 -15.68
CA ARG A 78 -0.31 1.39 -15.28
C ARG A 78 0.29 2.72 -15.64
N ALA A 79 1.11 3.25 -14.74
CA ALA A 79 1.80 4.51 -14.99
C ALA A 79 3.15 4.59 -14.31
N VAL A 80 3.96 5.51 -14.81
CA VAL A 80 5.22 5.92 -14.20
C VAL A 80 5.10 7.37 -13.74
N LEU A 81 5.64 7.65 -12.56
CA LEU A 81 5.69 8.97 -11.97
C LEU A 81 7.13 9.49 -12.01
N VAL A 82 7.34 10.60 -12.71
CA VAL A 82 8.65 11.25 -12.80
C VAL A 82 8.51 12.76 -12.64
N PRO A 83 9.53 13.49 -12.17
CA PRO A 83 9.37 14.93 -12.03
C PRO A 83 9.23 15.66 -13.36
N ALA A 84 9.91 15.16 -14.38
CA ALA A 84 9.85 15.65 -15.75
C ALA A 84 10.21 14.52 -16.71
N SER A 85 9.64 14.58 -17.90
CA SER A 85 9.96 13.69 -19.03
C SER A 85 10.45 14.51 -20.23
N CYS A 86 10.91 13.81 -21.27
CA CYS A 86 11.24 14.42 -22.56
C CYS A 86 10.37 13.85 -23.67
N ASP A 87 10.10 14.69 -24.66
CA ASP A 87 9.29 14.34 -25.83
C ASP A 87 9.95 13.15 -26.57
N GLY A 88 9.16 12.12 -26.90
CA GLY A 88 9.60 10.86 -27.52
C GLY A 88 9.68 9.66 -26.58
N VAL A 89 10.07 9.82 -25.31
CA VAL A 89 10.04 8.69 -24.35
C VAL A 89 8.63 8.46 -23.84
N ASP A 90 7.86 9.54 -23.66
CA ASP A 90 6.43 9.45 -23.33
C ASP A 90 5.69 8.65 -24.41
N ASP A 91 6.03 8.83 -25.70
CA ASP A 91 5.39 8.14 -26.83
C ASP A 91 5.66 6.64 -26.78
N ILE A 92 6.86 6.25 -26.39
CA ILE A 92 7.24 4.85 -26.19
C ILE A 92 6.45 4.26 -25.03
N CYS A 93 6.35 4.96 -23.89
CA CYS A 93 5.55 4.52 -22.75
C CYS A 93 4.08 4.30 -23.14
N ALA A 94 3.50 5.23 -23.89
CA ALA A 94 2.12 5.12 -24.37
C ALA A 94 1.90 3.92 -25.28
N HIS A 95 2.85 3.61 -26.18
CA HIS A 95 2.80 2.40 -27.01
C HIS A 95 2.80 1.10 -26.18
N PHE A 96 3.40 1.13 -24.98
CA PHE A 96 3.37 0.03 -24.04
C PHE A 96 2.15 0.08 -23.09
N GLY A 97 1.21 1.00 -23.28
CA GLY A 97 0.04 1.14 -22.40
C GLY A 97 0.40 1.66 -21.00
N ILE A 98 1.48 2.45 -20.90
CA ILE A 98 1.96 3.05 -19.65
C ILE A 98 1.83 4.57 -19.74
N GLU A 99 1.07 5.14 -18.81
CA GLU A 99 0.91 6.59 -18.68
C GLU A 99 2.12 7.21 -17.97
N VAL A 100 2.45 8.46 -18.31
CA VAL A 100 3.53 9.21 -17.66
C VAL A 100 2.96 10.41 -16.94
N PHE A 101 3.06 10.42 -15.62
CA PHE A 101 2.73 11.58 -14.78
C PHE A 101 3.97 12.43 -14.56
N THR A 102 3.81 13.75 -14.75
CA THR A 102 4.86 14.73 -14.49
C THR A 102 4.39 15.83 -13.56
N ALA A 103 5.29 16.32 -12.72
CA ALA A 103 5.00 17.32 -11.73
C ALA A 103 5.18 18.74 -12.29
N HIS A 104 4.24 19.62 -11.96
CA HIS A 104 4.34 21.05 -12.22
C HIS A 104 3.69 21.84 -11.08
N HIS A 105 3.95 23.14 -11.01
CA HIS A 105 3.24 24.00 -10.06
C HIS A 105 1.97 24.52 -10.69
N ARG A 106 0.86 24.48 -9.94
CA ARG A 106 -0.45 25.06 -10.31
C ARG A 106 -0.35 26.49 -10.84
N ALA A 107 0.52 27.29 -10.21
CA ALA A 107 0.82 28.65 -10.59
C ALA A 107 2.28 28.97 -10.22
N TYR A 108 2.88 29.93 -10.92
CA TYR A 108 4.25 30.37 -10.63
C TYR A 108 4.37 30.84 -9.18
N GLY A 109 5.29 30.24 -8.41
CA GLY A 109 5.49 30.53 -6.98
C GLY A 109 4.58 29.75 -6.01
N SER A 110 3.68 28.89 -6.51
CA SER A 110 2.90 27.97 -5.67
C SER A 110 3.80 26.94 -5.00
N LYS A 111 3.46 26.56 -3.75
CA LYS A 111 4.05 25.39 -3.08
C LYS A 111 3.27 24.10 -3.33
N VAL A 112 2.13 24.19 -4.02
CA VAL A 112 1.28 23.05 -4.35
C VAL A 112 1.72 22.47 -5.69
N TRP A 113 1.99 21.18 -5.69
CA TRP A 113 2.26 20.39 -6.89
C TRP A 113 0.95 19.93 -7.52
N GLU A 114 0.86 20.07 -8.83
CA GLU A 114 -0.13 19.42 -9.68
C GLU A 114 0.59 18.45 -10.62
N PHE A 115 -0.17 17.52 -11.18
CA PHE A 115 0.37 16.48 -12.02
C PHE A 115 -0.44 16.36 -13.30
N ASP A 116 0.29 16.39 -14.42
CA ASP A 116 -0.28 16.22 -15.74
C ASP A 116 0.05 14.83 -16.27
N ARG A 117 -0.93 14.27 -16.98
CA ARG A 117 -0.73 13.19 -17.93
C ARG A 117 -0.08 13.77 -19.18
N ARG A 118 1.12 13.30 -19.53
CA ARG A 118 1.87 13.86 -20.65
C ARG A 118 1.33 13.44 -22.01
N HIS A 119 0.51 12.39 -22.08
CA HIS A 119 0.08 11.83 -23.36
C HIS A 119 -1.27 12.35 -23.88
N ALA A 120 -1.25 12.83 -25.12
CA ALA A 120 -2.39 13.39 -25.85
C ALA A 120 -2.96 12.47 -26.95
N TYR A 121 -2.26 11.39 -27.33
CA TYR A 121 -2.67 10.51 -28.45
C TYR A 121 -3.79 9.53 -28.10
N HIS A 122 -3.87 9.10 -26.83
CA HIS A 122 -4.97 8.30 -26.31
C HIS A 122 -5.75 9.16 -25.32
N HIS A 123 -7.02 9.43 -25.63
CA HIS A 123 -7.90 10.19 -24.74
C HIS A 123 -8.15 9.46 -23.41
N GLU A 124 -7.93 8.14 -23.39
CA GLU A 124 -8.18 7.25 -22.27
C GLU A 124 -6.92 6.49 -21.86
N LEU A 125 -6.86 6.06 -20.59
CA LEU A 125 -5.80 5.18 -20.11
C LEU A 125 -5.91 3.82 -20.79
N HIS A 126 -4.78 3.19 -21.10
CA HIS A 126 -4.78 1.83 -21.65
C HIS A 126 -5.28 0.85 -20.59
N ASP A 127 -6.45 0.26 -20.84
CA ASP A 127 -7.04 -0.77 -19.98
C ASP A 127 -6.34 -2.12 -20.21
N TRP A 128 -5.59 -2.55 -19.19
CA TRP A 128 -4.89 -3.83 -19.17
C TRP A 128 -5.84 -5.02 -18.92
N ASN A 129 -7.10 -4.76 -18.56
CA ASN A 129 -8.18 -5.72 -18.32
C ASN A 129 -7.70 -7.00 -17.60
N PRO A 130 -7.14 -6.88 -16.39
CA PRO A 130 -6.61 -8.02 -15.66
C PRO A 130 -7.74 -8.97 -15.25
N LYS A 131 -7.51 -10.30 -15.29
CA LYS A 131 -8.52 -11.27 -14.83
C LYS A 131 -8.89 -11.08 -13.35
N GLN A 132 -7.93 -10.64 -12.55
CA GLN A 132 -8.07 -10.35 -11.13
C GLN A 132 -7.34 -9.04 -10.81
N ARG A 133 -7.96 -8.17 -10.03
CA ARG A 133 -7.29 -6.97 -9.51
C ARG A 133 -6.26 -7.31 -8.45
N CYS A 134 -5.32 -6.40 -8.17
CA CYS A 134 -4.43 -6.53 -7.03
C CYS A 134 -5.23 -6.64 -5.72
N GLU A 135 -4.79 -7.52 -4.82
CA GLU A 135 -5.40 -7.62 -3.49
C GLU A 135 -5.01 -6.39 -2.68
N LEU A 136 -6.03 -5.73 -2.11
CA LEU A 136 -5.83 -4.60 -1.24
C LEU A 136 -5.62 -5.10 0.20
N PRO A 137 -4.72 -4.47 0.97
CA PRO A 137 -4.62 -4.77 2.39
C PRO A 137 -5.89 -4.32 3.12
N ASP A 138 -6.22 -5.02 4.22
CA ASP A 138 -7.35 -4.69 5.09
C ASP A 138 -7.29 -3.24 5.61
N TYR A 139 -6.08 -2.69 5.74
CA TYR A 139 -5.82 -1.32 6.17
C TYR A 139 -4.87 -0.65 5.18
N ILE A 140 -5.09 0.65 4.95
CA ILE A 140 -4.17 1.46 4.16
C ILE A 140 -2.80 1.48 4.88
N PRO A 141 -1.70 1.09 4.22
CA PRO A 141 -0.39 1.10 4.85
C PRO A 141 0.02 2.49 5.32
N ASP A 142 0.42 2.59 6.59
CA ASP A 142 0.98 3.79 7.19
C ASP A 142 2.50 3.83 6.96
N VAL A 143 2.90 3.87 5.70
CA VAL A 143 4.30 4.01 5.27
C VAL A 143 4.39 5.06 4.17
N PRO A 144 5.49 5.85 4.12
CA PRO A 144 5.72 6.77 3.01
C PRO A 144 5.82 5.99 1.69
N CYS A 145 5.34 6.59 0.61
CA CYS A 145 5.39 6.02 -0.73
C CYS A 145 6.82 6.11 -1.32
N GLY A 146 7.29 5.08 -2.03
CA GLY A 146 8.56 5.15 -2.79
C GLY A 146 9.81 5.24 -1.92
N VAL A 147 9.76 4.73 -0.69
CA VAL A 147 10.93 4.64 0.20
C VAL A 147 11.46 3.21 0.19
N PRO A 148 12.77 2.99 -0.05
CA PRO A 148 13.34 1.64 -0.11
C PRO A 148 13.10 0.84 1.18
N ALA A 149 12.55 -0.38 1.01
CA ALA A 149 12.29 -1.34 2.09
C ALA A 149 11.49 -0.76 3.28
N PRO A 150 10.28 -0.21 3.05
CA PRO A 150 9.41 0.20 4.14
C PRO A 150 9.01 -1.03 4.96
N ARG A 151 8.69 -0.85 6.25
CA ARG A 151 8.23 -1.95 7.11
C ARG A 151 6.80 -2.34 6.74
N THR A 152 6.62 -3.00 5.60
CA THR A 152 5.31 -3.31 5.01
C THR A 152 4.37 -3.96 6.04
N LEU A 153 3.13 -3.48 6.06
CA LEU A 153 2.05 -4.06 6.83
C LEU A 153 1.52 -5.30 6.10
N SER A 154 2.16 -6.44 6.31
CA SER A 154 1.72 -7.69 5.68
C SER A 154 0.40 -8.20 6.29
N PRO A 155 -0.38 -9.04 5.56
CA PRO A 155 -1.58 -9.68 6.11
C PRO A 155 -1.30 -10.46 7.42
N TRP A 156 -0.13 -11.08 7.50
CA TRP A 156 0.34 -11.74 8.72
C TRP A 156 0.46 -10.76 9.89
N LYS A 157 1.03 -9.57 9.66
CA LYS A 157 1.23 -8.54 10.68
C LYS A 157 -0.10 -7.92 11.13
N VAL A 158 -1.05 -7.71 10.21
CA VAL A 158 -2.43 -7.34 10.57
C VAL A 158 -3.03 -8.41 11.50
N GLY A 159 -2.85 -9.68 11.15
CA GLY A 159 -3.26 -10.79 12.02
C GLY A 159 -2.59 -10.75 13.40
N ALA A 160 -1.29 -10.43 13.45
CA ALA A 160 -0.54 -10.33 14.71
C ALA A 160 -1.10 -9.22 15.61
N LEU A 161 -1.40 -8.05 15.03
CA LEU A 161 -2.04 -6.93 15.73
C LEU A 161 -3.43 -7.32 16.27
N ARG A 162 -4.22 -8.10 15.51
CA ARG A 162 -5.52 -8.63 15.97
C ARG A 162 -5.37 -9.55 17.19
N VAL A 163 -4.34 -10.40 17.23
CA VAL A 163 -4.07 -11.23 18.40
C VAL A 163 -3.74 -10.37 19.63
N LEU A 164 -2.89 -9.35 19.47
CA LEU A 164 -2.55 -8.42 20.56
C LEU A 164 -3.80 -7.68 21.07
N ALA A 165 -4.66 -7.20 20.17
CA ALA A 165 -5.90 -6.51 20.52
C ALA A 165 -6.86 -7.41 21.33
N LEU A 166 -6.99 -8.70 20.96
CA LEU A 166 -7.80 -9.65 21.73
C LEU A 166 -7.24 -9.88 23.13
N VAL A 167 -5.92 -10.06 23.25
CA VAL A 167 -5.27 -10.21 24.56
C VAL A 167 -5.48 -8.96 25.42
N GLU A 168 -5.40 -7.76 24.85
CA GLU A 168 -5.62 -6.50 25.57
C GLU A 168 -7.08 -6.36 26.05
N LEU A 169 -8.05 -6.69 25.20
CA LEU A 169 -9.47 -6.49 25.50
C LEU A 169 -10.06 -7.58 26.40
N GLN A 170 -9.64 -8.83 26.23
CA GLN A 170 -10.21 -9.99 26.94
C GLN A 170 -9.30 -10.51 28.07
N GLY A 171 -8.03 -10.11 28.09
CA GLY A 171 -7.00 -10.64 29.00
C GLY A 171 -6.40 -11.97 28.56
N PHE A 172 -6.99 -12.66 27.57
CA PHE A 172 -6.50 -13.93 27.04
C PHE A 172 -6.92 -14.14 25.58
N VAL A 173 -6.28 -15.12 24.93
CA VAL A 173 -6.66 -15.70 23.64
C VAL A 173 -6.55 -17.23 23.67
N THR A 174 -7.27 -17.90 22.79
CA THR A 174 -7.15 -19.34 22.54
C THR A 174 -6.36 -19.62 21.27
N ARG A 175 -6.00 -20.90 21.02
CA ARG A 175 -5.39 -21.31 19.74
C ARG A 175 -6.31 -21.08 18.54
N GLU A 176 -7.61 -21.17 18.76
CA GLU A 176 -8.61 -20.93 17.73
C GLU A 176 -8.65 -19.43 17.38
N ASP A 177 -8.62 -18.55 18.37
CA ASP A 177 -8.57 -17.09 18.14
C ASP A 177 -7.33 -16.69 17.33
N VAL A 178 -6.16 -17.25 17.66
CA VAL A 178 -4.93 -17.00 16.89
C VAL A 178 -5.06 -17.45 15.44
N ARG A 179 -5.69 -18.61 15.20
CA ARG A 179 -5.94 -19.11 13.85
C ARG A 179 -6.95 -18.24 13.10
N ASN A 180 -8.00 -17.76 13.78
CA ASN A 180 -9.00 -16.85 13.23
C ASN A 180 -8.37 -15.48 12.88
N CYS A 181 -7.32 -15.09 13.58
CA CYS A 181 -6.47 -13.95 13.23
C CYS A 181 -5.44 -14.26 12.13
N ARG A 182 -5.59 -15.37 11.39
CA ARG A 182 -4.71 -15.81 10.30
C ARG A 182 -3.24 -15.97 10.72
N ASN A 183 -2.99 -16.31 11.98
CA ASN A 183 -1.66 -16.55 12.53
C ASN A 183 -1.48 -18.03 12.92
N ASP A 184 -0.22 -18.50 12.94
CA ASP A 184 0.10 -19.88 13.33
C ASP A 184 0.16 -20.01 14.87
N PRO A 185 -0.76 -20.75 15.51
CA PRO A 185 -0.76 -20.93 16.96
C PRO A 185 0.50 -21.60 17.49
N ARG A 186 1.28 -22.32 16.67
CA ARG A 186 2.55 -22.92 17.10
C ARG A 186 3.58 -21.87 17.47
N ARG A 187 3.61 -20.71 16.79
CA ARG A 187 4.54 -19.64 17.14
C ARG A 187 4.08 -18.82 18.35
N TRP A 188 2.77 -18.65 18.48
CA TRP A 188 2.18 -17.82 19.52
C TRP A 188 1.99 -18.57 20.85
N CYS A 189 1.55 -19.82 20.82
CA CYS A 189 1.06 -20.57 21.98
C CYS A 189 1.93 -21.77 22.39
N ALA A 190 3.13 -21.93 21.82
CA ALA A 190 4.10 -22.96 22.26
C ALA A 190 4.68 -22.65 23.65
N GLY A 191 5.38 -23.61 24.26
CA GLY A 191 6.04 -23.42 25.57
C GLY A 191 7.11 -22.33 25.56
N ASP A 192 7.79 -22.15 24.41
CA ASP A 192 8.73 -21.07 24.09
C ASP A 192 8.11 -20.05 23.11
N GLY A 193 6.77 -20.06 23.01
CA GLY A 193 6.00 -19.17 22.16
C GLY A 193 6.00 -17.73 22.66
N TRP A 194 5.41 -16.85 21.86
CA TRP A 194 5.31 -15.43 22.18
C TRP A 194 4.30 -15.08 23.27
N LEU A 195 3.29 -15.92 23.50
CA LEU A 195 2.30 -15.73 24.55
C LEU A 195 2.59 -16.63 25.74
N LYS A 196 2.25 -16.16 26.94
CA LYS A 196 2.42 -16.94 28.17
C LYS A 196 1.16 -17.78 28.41
N PRO A 197 1.29 -19.08 28.74
CA PRO A 197 0.13 -19.87 29.16
C PRO A 197 -0.42 -19.31 30.46
N LEU A 198 -1.74 -19.10 30.53
CA LEU A 198 -2.44 -18.66 31.74
C LEU A 198 -3.06 -19.87 32.44
N GLU A 199 -3.94 -20.56 31.73
CA GLU A 199 -4.60 -21.80 32.14
C GLU A 199 -4.80 -22.70 30.92
N ARG A 200 -5.38 -23.89 31.12
CA ARG A 200 -5.50 -24.88 30.04
C ARG A 200 -6.28 -24.30 28.86
N GLY A 201 -5.59 -24.11 27.73
CA GLY A 201 -6.19 -23.62 26.50
C GLY A 201 -6.30 -22.09 26.39
N ARG A 202 -5.73 -21.33 27.34
CA ARG A 202 -5.73 -19.86 27.32
C ARG A 202 -4.32 -19.29 27.48
N TRP A 203 -4.02 -18.27 26.69
CA TRP A 203 -2.74 -17.59 26.68
C TRP A 203 -2.93 -16.08 26.86
N THR A 204 -2.02 -15.45 27.59
CA THR A 204 -2.01 -14.01 27.85
C THR A 204 -0.71 -13.37 27.36
N SER A 205 -0.56 -12.06 27.54
CA SER A 205 0.59 -11.28 27.10
C SER A 205 1.92 -11.92 27.52
N GLY A 206 2.83 -12.05 26.55
CA GLY A 206 4.14 -12.68 26.74
C GLY A 206 5.29 -11.85 26.18
N THR A 207 6.15 -12.50 25.41
CA THR A 207 7.37 -11.94 24.79
C THR A 207 7.19 -11.64 23.30
N ALA A 208 5.93 -11.55 22.84
CA ALA A 208 5.63 -11.13 21.48
C ALA A 208 6.33 -9.80 21.16
N PRO A 209 6.92 -9.65 19.96
CA PRO A 209 7.40 -8.35 19.53
C PRO A 209 6.29 -7.30 19.60
N ARG A 210 6.64 -6.07 19.97
CA ARG A 210 5.70 -4.94 20.05
C ARG A 210 5.33 -4.46 18.64
N PHE A 211 4.45 -5.22 17.98
CA PHE A 211 3.93 -4.86 16.66
C PHE A 211 3.01 -3.63 16.74
N ASP A 212 2.32 -3.47 17.88
CA ASP A 212 1.52 -2.31 18.27
C ASP A 212 2.34 -1.02 18.22
N GLU A 213 3.55 -1.04 18.78
CA GLU A 213 4.46 0.12 18.76
C GLU A 213 5.02 0.43 17.36
N GLN A 214 5.06 -0.58 16.47
CA GLN A 214 5.53 -0.40 15.09
C GLN A 214 4.47 0.19 14.16
N HIS A 215 3.19 0.03 14.49
CA HIS A 215 2.05 0.49 13.69
C HIS A 215 0.93 1.03 14.60
N PRO A 216 1.18 2.15 15.33
CA PRO A 216 0.28 2.62 16.38
C PRO A 216 -1.11 3.00 15.86
N ASP A 217 -1.20 3.68 14.72
CA ASP A 217 -2.48 4.13 14.15
C ASP A 217 -3.32 2.96 13.63
N ILE A 218 -2.67 1.98 12.99
CA ILE A 218 -3.32 0.75 12.54
C ILE A 218 -3.77 -0.10 13.75
N TYR A 219 -2.95 -0.17 14.80
CA TYR A 219 -3.31 -0.88 16.01
C TYR A 219 -4.55 -0.27 16.67
N ALA A 220 -4.62 1.06 16.75
CA ALA A 220 -5.79 1.76 17.28
C ALA A 220 -7.08 1.43 16.51
N GLN A 221 -7.00 1.37 15.17
CA GLN A 221 -8.13 0.94 14.32
C GLN A 221 -8.55 -0.51 14.59
N ILE A 222 -7.58 -1.44 14.61
CA ILE A 222 -7.82 -2.86 14.89
C ILE A 222 -8.43 -3.06 16.29
N LEU A 223 -7.95 -2.33 17.29
CA LEU A 223 -8.45 -2.40 18.66
C LEU A 223 -9.91 -1.94 18.74
N ALA A 224 -10.26 -0.85 18.05
CA ALA A 224 -11.63 -0.34 17.97
C ALA A 224 -12.57 -1.36 17.29
N GLU A 225 -12.19 -1.90 16.13
CA GLU A 225 -12.97 -2.93 15.44
C GLU A 225 -13.16 -4.19 16.27
N THR A 226 -12.09 -4.65 16.92
CA THR A 226 -12.13 -5.85 17.76
C THR A 226 -13.09 -5.63 18.93
N ARG A 227 -13.04 -4.46 19.57
CA ARG A 227 -13.95 -4.09 20.65
C ARG A 227 -15.41 -4.10 20.18
N GLU A 228 -15.70 -3.55 19.00
CA GLU A 228 -17.05 -3.56 18.43
C GLU A 228 -17.54 -4.99 18.14
N LYS A 229 -16.68 -5.84 17.56
CA LYS A 229 -17.00 -7.26 17.28
C LYS A 229 -17.32 -8.02 18.57
N LEU A 230 -16.53 -7.82 19.62
CA LEU A 230 -16.78 -8.45 20.92
C LEU A 230 -18.06 -7.94 21.58
N GLY A 231 -18.35 -6.64 21.48
CA GLY A 231 -19.60 -6.07 21.98
C GLY A 231 -20.84 -6.68 21.30
N LYS A 232 -20.78 -6.90 19.99
CA LYS A 232 -21.86 -7.55 19.22
C LYS A 232 -22.04 -9.02 19.62
N GLN A 233 -20.94 -9.75 19.86
CA GLN A 233 -21.00 -11.15 20.29
C GLN A 233 -21.55 -11.31 21.71
N ALA A 234 -21.32 -10.34 22.60
CA ALA A 234 -21.87 -10.37 23.97
C ALA A 234 -23.36 -10.02 24.04
N ALA A 235 -23.91 -9.37 23.00
CA ALA A 235 -25.31 -8.95 22.92
C ALA A 235 -26.21 -9.95 22.16
N ALA A 236 -25.64 -11.00 21.57
CA ALA A 236 -26.31 -12.07 20.84
C ALA A 236 -26.46 -13.32 21.73
#